data_AF-A0A2W5WTW4-F1
#
_entry.id   AF-A0A2W5WTW4-F1
#
_cell.length_a   1.000
_cell.length_b   1.000
_cell.length_c   1.000
_cell.angle_alpha   90.00
_cell.angle_beta   90.00
_cell.angle_gamma   90.00
#
_symmetry.space_group_name_H-M   'P 1'
#
loop_
_entity.id
_entity.type
_entity.pdbx_description
1 polymer ?
#
loop_
_entity_poly.entity_id
_entity_poly.type
_entity_poly.pdbx_seq_one_letter_code
_entity_poly.pdbx_strand_id
1 'polypeptide(L)' 'MGLWCTSMGVGGWIVMAATWAAVLSLVVWVVCRLFPAAKDRDPRAALDVRLASGEIDTETYRSLRAELDGLESHRAEGQR' A
#
# COMPACT_ATOMS: atom_id res chain seq x y z
N MET A 1 -22.56 44.43 -6.59
CA MET A 1 -22.97 43.87 -5.29
C MET A 1 -22.72 42.36 -5.27
N GLY A 2 -21.47 41.87 -5.16
CA GLY A 2 -21.21 40.45 -5.51
C GLY A 2 -19.96 39.73 -4.97
N LEU A 3 -19.16 40.33 -4.08
CA LEU A 3 -17.98 39.67 -3.51
C LEU A 3 -18.25 38.97 -2.16
N TRP A 4 -19.24 39.45 -1.41
CA TRP A 4 -19.54 39.03 -0.04
C TRP A 4 -20.34 37.71 0.03
N CYS A 5 -21.15 37.40 -0.98
CA CYS A 5 -21.98 36.19 -1.00
C CYS A 5 -21.15 34.94 -1.39
N THR A 6 -20.18 35.10 -2.30
CA THR A 6 -19.27 34.03 -2.70
C THR A 6 -18.28 33.66 -1.58
N SER A 7 -17.90 34.64 -0.76
CA SER A 7 -17.02 34.46 0.41
C SER A 7 -17.58 33.44 1.42
N MET A 8 -18.89 33.47 1.68
CA MET A 8 -19.52 32.60 2.68
C MET A 8 -19.71 31.15 2.20
N GLY A 9 -19.75 30.91 0.88
CA GLY A 9 -19.90 29.57 0.29
C GLY A 9 -18.59 28.92 -0.19
N VAL A 10 -17.73 29.67 -0.88
CA VAL A 10 -16.47 29.13 -1.45
C VAL A 10 -15.41 28.93 -0.38
N GLY A 11 -15.26 29.88 0.56
CA GLY A 11 -14.31 29.73 1.67
C GLY A 11 -14.65 28.53 2.55
N GLY A 12 -15.95 28.36 2.86
CA GLY A 12 -16.44 27.21 3.61
C GLY A 12 -16.25 25.88 2.88
N TRP A 13 -16.52 25.84 1.57
CA TRP A 13 -16.33 24.62 0.76
C TRP A 13 -14.87 24.21 0.66
N ILE A 14 -13.94 25.17 0.49
CA ILE A 14 -12.50 24.89 0.46
C ILE A 14 -12.02 24.35 1.81
N VAL A 15 -12.41 25.00 2.92
CA VAL A 15 -12.05 24.53 4.27
C VAL A 15 -12.61 23.14 4.53
N MET A 16 -13.86 22.88 4.14
CA MET A 16 -14.49 21.57 4.25
C MET A 16 -13.73 20.52 3.43
N ALA A 17 -13.45 20.78 2.16
CA ALA A 17 -12.72 19.87 1.27
C ALA A 17 -11.30 19.59 1.78
N ALA A 18 -10.58 20.63 2.22
CA ALA A 18 -9.25 20.50 2.81
C ALA A 18 -9.28 19.67 4.11
N THR A 19 -10.29 19.89 4.95
CA THR A 19 -10.50 19.11 6.18
C THR A 19 -10.71 17.64 5.84
N TRP A 20 -11.59 17.33 4.89
CA TRP A 20 -11.81 15.95 4.45
C TRP A 20 -10.57 15.34 3.81
N ALA A 21 -9.84 16.07 2.98
CA ALA A 21 -8.59 15.60 2.39
C ALA A 21 -7.55 15.28 3.48
N ALA A 22 -7.45 16.11 4.52
CA ALA A 22 -6.58 15.86 5.66
C ALA A 22 -7.03 14.62 6.45
N VAL A 23 -8.33 14.46 6.71
CA VAL A 23 -8.89 13.29 7.39
C VAL A 23 -8.62 12.01 6.57
N LEU A 24 -8.89 12.02 5.27
CA LEU A 24 -8.62 10.87 4.39
C LEU A 24 -7.14 10.55 4.31
N SER A 25 -6.29 11.58 4.18
CA SER A 25 -4.83 11.40 4.20
C SER A 25 -4.36 10.82 5.52
N LEU A 26 -4.93 11.26 6.65
CA LEU A 26 -4.63 10.73 7.96
C LEU A 26 -5.07 9.27 8.09
N VAL A 27 -6.27 8.93 7.62
CA VAL A 27 -6.75 7.54 7.61
C VAL A 27 -5.83 6.65 6.77
N VAL A 28 -5.53 7.06 5.54
CA VAL A 28 -4.59 6.34 4.67
C VAL A 28 -3.21 6.25 5.31
N TRP A 29 -2.73 7.31 5.95
CA TRP A 29 -1.46 7.32 6.67
C TRP A 29 -1.47 6.34 7.83
N VAL A 30 -2.50 6.33 8.68
CA VAL A 30 -2.66 5.39 9.79
C VAL A 30 -2.71 3.96 9.26
N VAL A 31 -3.47 3.71 8.21
CA VAL A 31 -3.52 2.39 7.56
C VAL A 31 -2.12 2.02 7.06
N CYS A 32 -1.45 2.87 6.28
CA CYS A 32 -0.08 2.61 5.82
C CYS A 32 0.96 2.53 6.94
N ARG A 33 0.69 3.12 8.12
CA ARG A 33 1.56 3.19 9.31
C ARG A 33 1.33 2.03 10.28
N LEU A 34 0.15 1.43 10.25
CA LEU A 34 -0.21 0.19 10.96
C LEU A 34 0.07 -1.05 10.11
N PHE A 35 -0.09 -0.94 8.79
CA PHE A 35 0.26 -1.94 7.77
C PHE A 35 1.62 -1.75 7.04
N PRO A 36 2.64 -0.99 7.50
CA PRO A 36 3.97 -1.01 6.89
C PRO A 36 4.68 -2.33 7.22
N ALA A 37 4.20 -3.07 8.22
CA ALA A 37 4.49 -4.49 8.42
C ALA A 37 3.95 -5.38 7.27
N ALA A 38 3.01 -4.87 6.45
CA ALA A 38 2.46 -5.58 5.30
C ALA A 38 2.94 -5.03 3.95
N LYS A 39 3.56 -3.84 3.90
CA LYS A 39 4.25 -3.36 2.69
C LYS A 39 5.55 -4.13 2.45
N ASP A 40 6.07 -4.73 3.51
CA ASP A 40 7.11 -5.75 3.51
C ASP A 40 6.51 -7.13 3.79
N ARG A 41 5.29 -7.40 3.27
CA ARG A 41 4.81 -8.78 3.22
C ARG A 41 5.63 -9.46 2.16
N ASP A 42 6.83 -9.87 2.59
CA ASP A 42 7.77 -10.65 1.82
C ASP A 42 6.96 -11.69 1.05
N PRO A 43 7.01 -11.70 -0.29
CA PRO A 43 6.28 -12.70 -1.07
C PRO A 43 6.56 -14.12 -0.58
N ARG A 44 7.73 -14.36 0.07
CA ARG A 44 8.05 -15.59 0.80
C ARG A 44 7.13 -15.82 2.00
N ALA A 45 6.82 -14.81 2.81
CA ALA A 45 5.91 -14.92 3.95
C ALA A 45 4.46 -15.24 3.53
N ALA A 46 4.02 -14.77 2.36
CA ALA A 46 2.71 -15.16 1.82
C ALA A 46 2.68 -16.63 1.36
N LEU A 47 3.79 -17.13 0.79
CA LEU A 47 3.95 -18.54 0.42
C LEU A 47 4.04 -19.44 1.66
N ASP A 48 4.74 -19.01 2.71
CA ASP A 48 4.89 -19.77 3.97
C ASP A 48 3.55 -19.96 4.69
N VAL A 49 2.70 -18.94 4.72
CA VAL A 49 1.35 -19.04 5.29
C VAL A 49 0.50 -20.05 4.50
N ARG A 50 0.64 -20.07 3.17
CA ARG A 50 -0.11 -21.00 2.30
C ARG A 50 0.39 -22.44 2.44
N LEU A 51 1.70 -22.64 2.55
CA LEU A 51 2.29 -23.96 2.86
C LEU A 51 1.82 -24.46 4.24
N ALA A 52 1.84 -23.60 5.26
CA ALA A 52 1.38 -23.95 6.60
C ALA A 52 -0.13 -24.25 6.65
N SER A 53 -0.93 -23.62 5.79
CA SER A 53 -2.36 -23.92 5.62
C SER A 53 -2.63 -25.19 4.80
N GLY A 54 -1.60 -25.78 4.18
CA GLY A 54 -1.72 -26.94 3.29
C GLY A 54 -2.36 -26.64 1.93
N GLU A 55 -2.58 -25.37 1.60
CA GLU A 55 -3.17 -24.94 0.33
C GLU A 55 -2.17 -25.09 -0.85
N ILE A 56 -0.86 -25.13 -0.55
CA ILE A 56 0.22 -25.27 -1.54
C ILE A 56 1.13 -26.44 -1.15
N ASP A 57 1.50 -27.25 -2.13
CA ASP A 57 2.45 -28.35 -1.97
C ASP A 57 3.91 -27.87 -1.91
N THR A 58 4.76 -28.66 -1.25
CA THR A 58 6.20 -28.41 -1.07
C THR A 58 6.97 -28.27 -2.39
N GLU A 59 6.55 -28.95 -3.45
CA GLU A 59 7.16 -28.81 -4.79
C GLU A 59 6.79 -27.48 -5.44
N THR A 60 5.51 -27.09 -5.34
CA THR A 60 5.00 -25.81 -5.86
C THR A 60 5.59 -24.61 -5.10
N TYR A 61 5.82 -24.76 -3.80
CA TYR A 61 6.53 -23.76 -3.00
C TYR A 61 7.97 -23.55 -3.50
N ARG A 62 8.69 -24.63 -3.81
CA ARG A 62 10.09 -24.56 -4.25
C ARG A 62 10.24 -23.91 -5.62
N SER A 63 9.34 -24.20 -6.56
CA SER A 63 9.36 -23.57 -7.89
C SER A 63 9.12 -22.05 -7.81
N LEU A 64 8.09 -21.63 -7.06
CA LEU A 64 7.75 -20.22 -6.88
C LEU A 64 8.87 -19.45 -6.16
N ARG A 65 9.55 -20.07 -5.19
CA ARG A 65 10.66 -19.44 -4.47
C ARG A 65 11.88 -19.23 -5.36
N ALA A 66 12.22 -20.22 -6.21
CA ALA A 66 13.32 -20.09 -7.16
C ALA A 66 13.09 -18.98 -8.20
N GLU A 67 11.84 -18.80 -8.65
CA GLU A 67 11.47 -17.73 -9.57
C GLU A 67 11.59 -16.35 -8.92
N LEU A 68 11.12 -16.20 -7.68
CA LEU A 68 11.27 -14.97 -6.89
C LEU A 68 12.74 -14.58 -6.67
N ASP A 69 13.59 -15.54 -6.31
CA ASP A 69 15.03 -15.31 -6.08
C ASP A 69 15.75 -14.87 -7.38
N GLY A 70 15.32 -15.40 -8.54
CA GLY A 70 15.82 -14.97 -9.85
C GLY A 70 15.42 -13.54 -10.22
N LEU A 71 14.19 -13.13 -9.91
CA LEU A 71 13.69 -11.77 -10.15
C LEU A 71 14.38 -10.72 -9.26
N GLU A 72 14.66 -11.06 -7.99
CA GLU A 72 15.41 -10.19 -7.08
C GLU A 72 16.86 -9.99 -7.56
N SER A 73 17.50 -11.06 -8.04
CA SER A 73 18.86 -11.01 -8.57
C SER A 73 18.96 -10.11 -9.81
N HIS A 74 18.01 -10.24 -10.75
CA HIS A 74 17.94 -9.38 -11.94
C HIS A 74 17.69 -7.90 -11.61
N ARG A 75 16.86 -7.60 -10.60
CA ARG A 75 16.63 -6.23 -10.13
C ARG A 75 17.91 -5.63 -9.51
N ALA A 76 18.66 -6.42 -8.77
CA ALA A 76 19.92 -5.99 -8.16
C ALA A 76 21.02 -5.71 -9.19
N GLU A 77 21.04 -6.45 -10.30
CA GLU A 77 22.00 -6.24 -11.39
C GLU A 77 21.63 -5.05 -12.28
N GLY A 78 20.35 -4.81 -12.58
CA GLY A 78 19.91 -3.69 -13.41
C GLY A 78 20.00 -2.30 -12.76
N GLN A 79 20.37 -2.23 -11.48
CA GLN A 79 20.48 -0.99 -10.69
C GLN A 79 21.96 -0.57 -10.46
N ARG A 80 22.94 -1.30 -11.00
CA ARG A 80 24.37 -0.93 -11.00
C ARG A 80 24.80 -0.37 -12.35
#